data_AF-A0A1H0QUX1-F1
#
_entry.id   AF-A0A1H0QUX1-F1
#
_cell.length_a   1.000
_cell.length_b   1.000
_cell.length_c   1.000
_cell.angle_alpha   90.00
_cell.angle_beta   90.00
_cell.angle_gamma   90.00
#
_symmetry.space_group_name_H-M   'P 1'
#
loop_
_entity.id
_entity.type
_entity.pdbx_description
1 polymer ?
#
loop_
_entity_poly.entity_id
_entity_poly.type
_entity_poly.pdbx_seq_one_letter_code
_entity_poly.pdbx_strand_id
1 'polypeptide(L)'
;MTGGFQAQAEAIAAHGKNLVGQLSPSLQEAASASQVSLGPAVMGELCQRWSWIFNDELDKAKQLLAELPKAFEATGDSLCSTAETYQQTEDGNRASFRGTDG
;
A
#
# COMPACT_ATOMS: atom_id res chain seq x y z
N MET A 1 -19.08 -6.04 -26.13
CA MET A 1 -19.06 -5.62 -24.71
C MET A 1 -17.64 -5.62 -24.11
N THR A 2 -16.57 -5.70 -24.91
CA THR A 2 -15.17 -5.84 -24.44
C THR A 2 -14.54 -4.56 -23.88
N GLY A 3 -14.90 -3.38 -24.38
CA GLY A 3 -14.29 -2.11 -23.95
C GLY A 3 -14.51 -1.71 -22.48
N GLY A 4 -15.49 -2.31 -21.79
CA GLY A 4 -15.73 -2.05 -20.37
C GLY A 4 -14.71 -2.73 -19.44
N PHE A 5 -14.26 -3.94 -19.78
CA PHE A 5 -13.30 -4.70 -18.96
C PHE A 5 -11.88 -4.16 -19.12
N GLN A 6 -11.47 -3.80 -20.34
CA GLN A 6 -10.15 -3.24 -20.59
C GLN A 6 -9.92 -1.91 -19.86
N ALA A 7 -10.90 -0.99 -19.92
CA ALA A 7 -10.84 0.29 -19.20
C ALA A 7 -10.80 0.10 -17.67
N GLN A 8 -11.46 -0.96 -17.16
CA GLN A 8 -11.47 -1.28 -15.74
C GLN A 8 -10.14 -1.90 -15.29
N ALA A 9 -9.53 -2.78 -16.09
CA ALA A 9 -8.20 -3.33 -15.83
C ALA A 9 -7.11 -2.24 -15.84
N GLU A 10 -7.17 -1.29 -16.78
CA GLU A 10 -6.26 -0.14 -16.83
C GLU A 10 -6.40 0.76 -15.60
N ALA A 11 -7.63 1.03 -15.16
CA ALA A 11 -7.89 1.81 -13.95
C ALA A 11 -7.37 1.11 -12.68
N ILE A 12 -7.57 -0.21 -12.57
CA ILE A 12 -7.07 -1.02 -11.45
C ILE A 12 -5.53 -1.04 -11.43
N ALA A 13 -4.89 -1.24 -12.59
CA ALA A 13 -3.44 -1.21 -12.71
C ALA A 13 -2.86 0.18 -12.38
N ALA A 14 -3.49 1.25 -12.84
CA ALA A 14 -3.07 2.62 -12.52
C ALA A 14 -3.18 2.90 -11.02
N HIS A 15 -4.23 2.40 -10.36
CA HIS A 15 -4.39 2.53 -8.91
C HIS A 15 -3.31 1.75 -8.14
N GLY A 16 -3.05 0.50 -8.54
CA GLY A 16 -1.98 -0.30 -7.95
C GLY A 16 -0.59 0.36 -8.08
N LYS A 17 -0.27 0.88 -9.27
CA LYS A 17 0.98 1.61 -9.51
C LYS A 17 1.11 2.90 -8.69
N ASN A 18 0.01 3.60 -8.42
CA ASN A 18 0.03 4.78 -7.57
C ASN A 18 0.31 4.42 -6.11
N LEU A 19 -0.32 3.34 -5.62
CA LEU A 19 -0.09 2.83 -4.27
C LEU A 19 1.37 2.39 -4.06
N VAL A 20 1.94 1.62 -4.97
CA VAL A 20 3.33 1.14 -4.90
C VAL A 20 4.33 2.26 -5.20
N GLY A 21 4.07 3.10 -6.20
CA GLY A 21 5.05 4.04 -6.74
C GLY A 21 5.11 5.40 -6.04
N GLN A 22 4.06 5.81 -5.34
CA GLN A 22 4.00 7.11 -4.67
C GLN A 22 3.64 6.97 -3.19
N LEU A 23 2.51 6.35 -2.88
CA LEU A 23 1.97 6.34 -1.51
C LEU A 23 2.81 5.49 -0.54
N SER A 24 3.20 4.28 -0.92
CA SER A 24 4.05 3.44 -0.05
C SER A 24 5.41 4.10 0.25
N PRO A 25 6.16 4.62 -0.74
CA PRO A 25 7.40 5.38 -0.49
C PRO A 25 7.20 6.62 0.40
N SER A 26 6.15 7.41 0.15
CA SER A 26 5.86 8.60 0.98
C SER A 26 5.49 8.22 2.42
N LEU A 27 4.76 7.12 2.63
CA LEU A 27 4.46 6.60 3.96
C LEU A 27 5.73 6.07 4.65
N GLN A 28 6.61 5.40 3.91
CA GLN A 28 7.90 4.92 4.41
C GLN A 28 8.79 6.09 4.87
N GLU A 29 8.83 7.17 4.10
CA GLU A 29 9.56 8.40 4.43
C GLU A 29 8.95 9.09 5.67
N ALA A 30 7.62 9.24 5.71
CA ALA A 30 6.92 9.81 6.85
C ALA A 30 7.13 8.97 8.14
N ALA A 31 7.04 7.64 8.04
CA ALA A 31 7.29 6.74 9.16
C ALA A 31 8.74 6.86 9.67
N SER A 32 9.72 6.95 8.74
CA SER A 32 11.13 7.12 9.08
C SER A 32 11.41 8.48 9.73
N ALA A 33 10.72 9.54 9.30
CA ALA A 33 10.80 10.88 9.88
C ALA A 33 10.06 11.01 11.23
N SER A 34 9.07 10.15 11.50
CA SER A 34 8.22 10.19 12.70
C SER A 34 8.88 9.62 13.97
N GLN A 35 10.20 9.40 13.97
CA GLN A 35 10.91 8.89 15.15
C GLN A 35 10.92 9.94 16.28
N VAL A 36 9.94 9.83 17.16
CA VAL A 36 9.87 10.62 18.40
C VAL A 36 10.57 9.86 19.53
N SER A 37 11.42 10.58 20.27
CA SER A 37 11.97 10.13 21.54
C SER A 37 11.26 10.85 22.68
N LEU A 38 10.81 10.11 23.69
CA LEU A 38 10.13 10.65 24.88
C LEU A 38 11.15 11.20 25.90
N GLY A 39 12.00 12.11 25.43
CA GLY A 39 12.98 12.80 26.26
C GLY A 39 12.37 13.97 27.05
N PRO A 40 13.19 14.65 27.88
CA PRO A 40 12.75 15.79 28.67
C PRO A 40 12.14 16.93 27.84
N ALA A 41 12.54 17.07 26.57
CA ALA A 41 11.96 18.06 25.66
C ALA A 41 10.48 17.79 25.29
N VAL A 42 10.03 16.54 25.37
CA VAL A 42 8.65 16.13 25.02
C VAL A 42 7.81 15.92 26.27
N MET A 43 8.38 15.25 27.27
CA MET A 43 7.67 14.86 28.49
C MET A 43 7.80 15.91 29.61
N GLY A 44 8.79 16.79 29.54
CA GLY A 44 9.23 17.61 30.68
C GLY A 44 10.01 16.78 31.71
N GLU A 45 10.87 17.45 32.47
CA GLU A 45 11.75 16.86 33.49
C GLU A 45 10.99 16.00 34.52
N LEU A 46 9.76 16.39 34.87
CA LEU A 46 8.94 15.69 35.86
C LEU A 46 8.36 14.38 35.32
N CYS A 47 7.82 14.37 34.10
CA CYS A 47 7.20 13.17 33.54
C CYS A 47 8.22 12.20 32.92
N GLN A 48 9.46 12.65 32.67
CA GLN A 48 10.53 11.78 32.17
C GLN A 48 10.79 10.59 33.09
N ARG A 49 10.62 10.75 34.41
CA ARG A 49 10.82 9.66 35.38
C ARG A 49 9.80 8.52 35.22
N TRP A 50 8.71 8.77 34.49
CA TRP A 50 7.67 7.80 34.16
C TRP A 50 7.56 7.53 32.66
N SER A 51 8.57 7.88 31.86
CA SER A 51 8.56 7.68 30.40
C SER A 51 8.32 6.22 30.00
N TRP A 52 8.77 5.27 30.81
CA TRP A 52 8.54 3.84 30.61
C TRP A 52 7.07 3.45 30.52
N ILE A 53 6.15 4.20 31.14
CA ILE A 53 4.70 3.99 31.04
C ILE A 53 4.20 4.21 29.60
N PHE A 54 4.87 5.09 28.87
CA PHE A 54 4.50 5.49 27.51
C PHE A 54 5.36 4.83 26.43
N ASN A 55 6.46 4.19 26.81
CA ASN A 55 7.35 3.51 25.87
C ASN A 55 6.65 2.38 25.13
N ASP A 56 5.84 1.56 25.82
CA ASP A 56 5.09 0.48 25.18
C ASP A 56 4.13 1.00 24.11
N GLU A 57 3.45 2.13 24.38
CA GLU A 57 2.51 2.73 23.44
C GLU A 57 3.24 3.40 22.28
N LEU A 58 4.39 4.03 22.55
CA LEU A 58 5.27 4.59 21.53
C LEU A 58 5.83 3.50 20.61
N ASP A 59 6.24 2.36 21.16
CA ASP A 59 6.79 1.24 20.38
C ASP A 59 5.71 0.59 19.51
N LYS A 60 4.49 0.41 20.03
CA LYS A 60 3.34 0.00 19.22
C LYS A 60 3.04 0.99 18.10
N ALA A 61 3.07 2.30 18.38
CA ALA A 61 2.84 3.32 17.37
C ALA A 61 3.91 3.27 16.26
N LYS A 62 5.19 3.11 16.63
CA LYS A 62 6.29 2.92 15.66
C LYS A 62 6.11 1.66 14.83
N GLN A 63 5.67 0.57 15.44
CA GLN A 63 5.45 -0.69 14.75
C GLN A 63 4.30 -0.58 13.74
N LEU A 64 3.17 0.03 14.13
CA LEU A 64 2.04 0.31 13.22
C LEU A 64 2.46 1.21 12.04
N LEU A 65 3.23 2.27 12.32
CA LEU A 65 3.74 3.17 11.28
C LEU A 65 4.72 2.46 10.33
N ALA A 66 5.48 1.47 10.80
CA ALA A 66 6.37 0.67 9.98
C ALA A 66 5.65 -0.41 9.15
N GLU A 67 4.46 -0.85 9.57
CA GLU A 67 3.66 -1.83 8.84
C GLU A 67 2.75 -1.20 7.77
N LEU A 68 2.35 0.06 7.94
CA LEU A 68 1.48 0.77 6.99
C LEU A 68 2.01 0.77 5.55
N PRO A 69 3.28 1.13 5.26
CA PRO A 69 3.82 1.13 3.90
C PRO A 69 3.72 -0.27 3.24
N LYS A 70 4.02 -1.32 4.00
CA LYS A 70 3.96 -2.71 3.53
C LYS A 70 2.55 -3.14 3.16
N ALA A 71 1.54 -2.70 3.94
CA ALA A 71 0.15 -2.99 3.63
C ALA A 71 -0.32 -2.30 2.33
N PHE A 72 0.15 -1.06 2.10
CA PHE A 72 -0.13 -0.33 0.86
C PHE A 72 0.56 -0.95 -0.35
N GLU A 73 1.81 -1.40 -0.20
CA GLU A 73 2.55 -2.12 -1.23
C GLU A 73 1.85 -3.43 -1.59
N ALA A 74 1.53 -4.27 -0.61
CA ALA A 74 0.81 -5.53 -0.84
C ALA A 74 -0.57 -5.34 -1.50
N THR A 75 -1.27 -4.27 -1.13
CA THR A 75 -2.54 -3.91 -1.77
C THR A 75 -2.32 -3.49 -3.22
N GLY A 76 -1.30 -2.68 -3.48
CA GLY A 76 -0.94 -2.26 -4.83
C GLY A 76 -0.52 -3.42 -5.74
N ASP A 77 0.28 -4.36 -5.23
CA ASP A 77 0.67 -5.59 -5.93
C ASP A 77 -0.53 -6.47 -6.26
N SER A 78 -1.45 -6.63 -5.32
CA SER A 78 -2.69 -7.38 -5.52
C SER A 78 -3.57 -6.77 -6.62
N LEU A 79 -3.68 -5.43 -6.66
CA LEU A 79 -4.39 -4.72 -7.72
C LEU A 79 -3.71 -4.89 -9.07
N CYS A 80 -2.38 -4.79 -9.14
CA CYS A 80 -1.62 -5.04 -10.38
C CYS A 80 -1.84 -6.48 -10.89
N SER A 81 -1.74 -7.48 -10.01
CA SER A 81 -1.97 -8.88 -10.36
C SER A 81 -3.42 -9.15 -10.81
N THR A 82 -4.38 -8.50 -10.16
CA THR A 82 -5.79 -8.57 -10.56
C THR A 82 -6.01 -7.97 -11.96
N ALA A 83 -5.38 -6.84 -12.26
CA ALA A 83 -5.45 -6.23 -13.58
C ALA A 83 -4.84 -7.11 -14.68
N GLU A 84 -3.71 -7.77 -14.40
CA GLU A 84 -3.10 -8.75 -15.30
C GLU A 84 -4.02 -9.93 -15.58
N THR A 85 -4.71 -10.43 -14.54
CA THR A 85 -5.69 -11.52 -14.67
C THR A 85 -6.86 -11.13 -15.58
N TYR A 86 -7.36 -9.90 -15.46
CA TYR A 86 -8.41 -9.39 -16.35
C TYR A 86 -7.93 -9.28 -17.80
N GLN A 87 -6.71 -8.79 -18.04
CA GLN A 87 -6.14 -8.72 -19.39
C GLN A 87 -5.96 -10.11 -20.00
N GLN A 88 -5.41 -11.07 -19.27
CA GLN A 88 -5.23 -12.44 -19.75
C GLN A 88 -6.56 -13.13 -20.07
N THR A 89 -7.60 -12.89 -19.27
CA THR A 89 -8.95 -13.41 -19.52
C THR A 89 -9.55 -12.81 -20.79
N GLU A 90 -9.33 -11.52 -21.03
CA GLU A 90 -9.79 -10.84 -22.25
C GLU A 90 -9.06 -11.37 -23.49
N ASP A 91 -7.73 -11.50 -23.43
CA ASP A 91 -6.93 -12.03 -24.53
C ASP A 91 -7.30 -13.48 -24.86
N GLY A 92 -7.54 -14.31 -23.83
CA GLY A 92 -8.00 -15.70 -23.99
C GLY A 92 -9.39 -15.79 -24.62
N ASN A 93 -10.32 -14.94 -24.20
CA ASN A 93 -11.66 -14.86 -24.81
C ASN A 93 -11.57 -14.41 -26.27
N ARG A 94 -10.78 -13.37 -26.55
CA ARG A 94 -10.61 -12.82 -27.90
C ARG A 94 -9.95 -13.82 -28.86
N ALA A 95 -9.00 -14.62 -28.38
CA ALA A 95 -8.40 -15.71 -29.15
C ALA A 95 -9.41 -16.82 -29.46
N SER A 96 -10.26 -17.18 -28.49
CA SER A 96 -11.30 -18.21 -28.66
C SER A 96 -12.37 -17.81 -29.67
N PHE A 97 -12.82 -16.53 -29.66
CA PHE A 97 -13.82 -16.03 -30.61
C PHE A 97 -13.30 -15.94 -32.06
N ARG A 98 -11.99 -15.70 -32.27
CA ARG A 98 -11.39 -15.74 -33.61
C ARG A 98 -11.29 -17.15 -34.20
N GLY A 99 -11.35 -18.19 -33.36
CA GLY A 99 -11.31 -19.58 -33.81
C GLY A 99 -12.66 -20.14 -34.25
N THR A 100 -13.77 -19.47 -33.90
CA THR A 100 -15.14 -19.91 -34.23
C THR A 100 -15.71 -19.33 -35.52
N ASP A 101 -15.01 -18.40 -36.17
CA ASP A 101 -15.38 -17.79 -37.45
C ASP A 101 -14.66 -18.45 -38.66
N GLY A 102 -14.09 -19.66 -38.48
CA GLY A 102 -13.36 -20.42 -39.50
C GLY A 102 -14.13 -21.62 -40.04
#